data_AF-A0A3N5UHQ3-F1
#
_entry.id   AF-A0A3N5UHQ3-F1
#
_cell.length_a   1.000
_cell.length_b   1.000
_cell.length_c   1.000
_cell.angle_alpha   90.00
_cell.angle_beta   90.00
_cell.angle_gamma   90.00
#
_symmetry.space_group_name_H-M   'P 1'
#
loop_
_entity.id
_entity.type
_entity.pdbx_description
1 polymer ?
#
loop_
_entity_poly.entity_id
_entity_poly.type
_entity_poly.pdbx_seq_one_letter_code
_entity_poly.pdbx_strand_id
1 'polypeptide(L)'
;MHIPDGFLSHGVNGVTFVLSAAACAYGVKKVNQRFGEREVPLMGVTAAFIFAGQMVNFPVAGGTSGHFLGAVFSSVLLGPWAGLIIMTLVVAVQCL
;
A
#
# COMPACT_ATOMS: atom_id res chain seq x y z
N MET A 1 -5.23 5.80 5.13
CA MET A 1 -6.22 6.78 4.68
C MET A 1 -5.62 7.55 3.53
N HIS A 2 -6.43 7.91 2.53
CA HIS A 2 -5.95 8.62 1.34
C HIS A 2 -5.97 10.13 1.56
N ILE A 3 -4.90 10.79 1.12
CA ILE A 3 -4.82 12.25 1.07
C ILE A 3 -5.13 12.65 -0.38
N PRO A 4 -6.18 13.45 -0.66
CA PRO A 4 -6.50 13.84 -2.02
C PRO A 4 -5.41 14.70 -2.67
N ASP A 5 -5.36 14.70 -4.00
CA ASP A 5 -4.41 15.51 -4.75
C ASP A 5 -4.59 17.00 -4.45
N GLY A 6 -3.46 17.73 -4.42
CA GLY A 6 -3.43 19.16 -4.11
C GLY A 6 -3.46 19.52 -2.62
N PHE A 7 -3.63 18.56 -1.71
CA PHE A 7 -3.62 18.84 -0.26
C PHE A 7 -2.22 19.04 0.33
N LEU A 8 -1.19 18.48 -0.31
CA LEU A 8 0.20 18.55 0.14
C LEU A 8 1.03 19.47 -0.75
N SER A 9 1.95 20.22 -0.13
CA SER A 9 2.90 21.05 -0.88
C SER A 9 3.87 20.17 -1.68
N HIS A 10 4.36 20.70 -2.81
CA HIS A 10 5.30 19.98 -3.67
C HIS A 10 6.56 19.49 -2.93
N GLY A 11 7.05 20.27 -1.96
CA GLY A 11 8.18 19.88 -1.11
C GLY A 11 7.88 18.66 -0.25
N VAL A 12 6.73 18.63 0.43
CA VAL A 12 6.32 17.48 1.25
C VAL A 12 6.11 16.25 0.39
N ASN A 13 5.43 16.38 -0.75
CA ASN A 13 5.24 15.29 -1.70
C ASN A 13 6.55 14.71 -2.22
N GLY A 14 7.52 15.57 -2.58
CA GLY A 14 8.83 15.11 -3.04
C GLY A 14 9.58 14.30 -1.97
N VAL A 15 9.59 14.79 -0.73
CA VAL A 15 10.27 14.10 0.39
C VAL A 15 9.60 12.76 0.71
N THR A 16 8.27 12.73 0.84
CA THR A 16 7.56 11.48 1.18
C THR A 16 7.67 10.45 0.05
N PHE A 17 7.69 10.89 -1.21
CA PHE A 17 7.92 10.02 -2.35
C PHE A 17 9.30 9.36 -2.30
N VAL A 18 10.37 10.14 -2.08
CA VAL A 18 11.74 9.59 -1.99
C VAL A 18 11.87 8.60 -0.84
N LEU A 19 11.34 8.93 0.34
CA LEU A 19 11.35 8.03 1.50
C LEU A 19 10.57 6.74 1.21
N SER A 20 9.40 6.85 0.58
CA SER A 20 8.56 5.69 0.21
C SER A 20 9.25 4.82 -0.82
N ALA A 21 9.86 5.41 -1.85
CA ALA A 21 10.61 4.69 -2.88
C ALA A 21 11.81 3.93 -2.28
N ALA A 22 12.56 4.55 -1.36
CA ALA A 22 13.66 3.90 -0.67
C ALA A 22 13.17 2.71 0.20
N ALA A 23 12.08 2.90 0.94
CA ALA A 23 11.46 1.83 1.73
C ALA A 23 10.96 0.68 0.86
N CYS A 24 10.35 0.98 -0.29
CA CYS A 24 9.90 -0.02 -1.27
C CYS A 24 11.09 -0.79 -1.87
N ALA A 25 12.15 -0.10 -2.28
CA ALA A 25 13.36 -0.75 -2.81
C ALA A 25 13.97 -1.72 -1.79
N TYR A 26 14.04 -1.30 -0.52
CA TYR A 26 14.52 -2.16 0.56
C TYR A 26 13.56 -3.34 0.83
N GLY A 27 12.25 -3.09 0.81
CA GLY A 27 11.22 -4.12 0.96
C GLY A 27 11.30 -5.18 -0.14
N VAL A 28 11.44 -4.77 -1.40
CA VAL A 28 11.62 -5.67 -2.55
C VAL A 28 12.85 -6.56 -2.35
N LYS A 29 13.99 -5.97 -1.94
CA LYS A 29 15.19 -6.75 -1.62
C LYS A 29 14.92 -7.80 -0.54
N LYS A 30 14.20 -7.44 0.52
CA LYS A 30 13.88 -8.36 1.64
C LYS A 30 12.91 -9.47 1.24
N VAL A 31 11.91 -9.15 0.42
CA VAL A 31 10.95 -10.14 -0.09
C VAL A 31 11.66 -11.13 -1.01
N ASN A 32 12.46 -10.65 -1.96
CA ASN A 32 13.23 -11.50 -2.88
C ASN A 32 14.22 -12.44 -2.18
N GLN A 33 14.68 -12.10 -0.97
CA GLN A 33 15.56 -12.98 -0.17
C GLN A 33 14.82 -14.15 0.49
N ARG A 34 13.49 -14.06 0.65
CA ARG A 34 12.70 -15.00 1.45
C ARG A 34 11.61 -15.71 0.65
N PHE A 35 11.13 -15.10 -0.44
CA PHE A 35 9.97 -15.54 -1.21
C PHE A 35 10.43 -16.17 -2.52
N GLY A 36 9.77 -17.24 -2.95
CA GLY A 36 9.92 -17.84 -4.27
C GLY A 36 8.75 -17.48 -5.19
N GLU A 37 8.63 -18.21 -6.30
CA GLU A 37 7.61 -17.96 -7.32
C GLU A 37 6.17 -18.22 -6.82
N ARG A 38 6.00 -19.04 -5.78
CA ARG A 38 4.67 -19.46 -5.28
C ARG A 38 4.01 -18.40 -4.41
N GLU A 39 4.80 -17.55 -3.76
CA GLU A 39 4.30 -16.50 -2.89
C GLU A 39 3.83 -15.27 -3.69
N VAL A 40 4.33 -15.07 -4.91
CA VAL A 40 3.95 -13.94 -5.78
C VAL A 40 2.45 -13.93 -6.10
N PRO A 41 1.81 -15.04 -6.53
CA PRO A 41 0.35 -15.11 -6.67
C PRO A 41 -0.40 -14.75 -5.39
N LEU A 42 0.08 -15.21 -4.23
CA LEU A 42 -0.57 -14.92 -2.95
C LEU A 42 -0.50 -13.44 -2.59
N MET A 43 0.64 -12.77 -2.87
CA MET A 43 0.76 -11.31 -2.73
C MET A 43 -0.25 -10.59 -3.63
N GLY A 44 -0.39 -11.01 -4.89
CA GLY A 44 -1.32 -10.43 -5.84
C GLY A 44 -2.79 -10.58 -5.42
N VAL A 45 -3.21 -11.79 -5.01
CA VAL A 45 -4.58 -12.03 -4.53
C VAL A 45 -4.87 -11.26 -3.24
N THR A 46 -3.89 -11.17 -2.34
CA THR A 46 -4.01 -10.36 -1.11
C THR A 46 -4.19 -8.88 -1.44
N ALA A 47 -3.43 -8.35 -2.41
CA ALA A 47 -3.59 -6.98 -2.88
C ALA A 47 -4.97 -6.73 -3.50
N ALA A 48 -5.44 -7.63 -4.37
CA ALA A 48 -6.76 -7.54 -4.99
C ALA A 48 -7.90 -7.57 -3.95
N PHE A 49 -7.79 -8.44 -2.95
CA PHE A 49 -8.74 -8.52 -1.84
C PHE A 49 -8.77 -7.21 -1.03
N ILE A 50 -7.60 -6.66 -0.66
CA ILE A 50 -7.53 -5.41 0.08
C ILE A 50 -8.11 -4.26 -0.75
N PHE A 51 -7.75 -4.17 -2.04
CA PHE A 51 -8.29 -3.16 -2.95
C PHE A 51 -9.81 -3.22 -3.02
N ALA A 52 -10.39 -4.41 -3.23
CA ALA A 52 -11.84 -4.59 -3.26
C ALA A 52 -12.49 -4.23 -1.91
N GLY A 53 -11.88 -4.63 -0.79
CA GLY A 53 -12.34 -4.26 0.55
C GLY A 53 -12.29 -2.75 0.81
N GLN A 54 -11.34 -2.03 0.20
CA GLN A 54 -11.22 -0.58 0.29
C GLN A 54 -12.26 0.19 -0.53
N MET A 55 -12.84 -0.45 -1.55
CA MET A 55 -13.96 0.14 -2.29
C MET A 55 -15.24 0.22 -1.46
N VAL A 56 -15.32 -0.56 -0.38
CA VAL A 56 -16.33 -0.35 0.68
C VAL A 56 -15.81 0.73 1.62
N ASN A 57 -16.00 1.99 1.21
CA ASN A 57 -15.61 3.16 1.99
C ASN A 57 -16.82 4.02 2.36
N PHE A 58 -16.66 4.84 3.39
CA PHE A 58 -17.69 5.76 3.88
C PHE A 58 -17.10 7.16 4.07
N PRO A 59 -17.87 8.22 3.80
CA PRO A 59 -17.37 9.59 3.91
C PRO A 59 -17.04 9.95 5.36
N VAL A 60 -15.94 10.67 5.55
CA VAL A 60 -15.49 11.25 6.82
C VAL A 60 -15.30 12.76 6.63
N ALA A 61 -15.26 13.52 7.71
CA ALA A 61 -15.05 14.97 7.67
C ALA A 61 -13.78 15.35 6.89
N GLY A 62 -13.82 16.51 6.20
CA GLY A 62 -12.66 17.06 5.52
C GLY A 62 -12.32 16.44 4.16
N GLY A 63 -13.28 15.79 3.49
CA GLY A 63 -13.10 15.26 2.13
C GLY A 63 -12.31 13.95 2.06
N THR A 64 -12.11 13.29 3.21
CA THR A 64 -11.50 11.96 3.29
C THR A 64 -12.57 10.88 3.49
N SER A 65 -12.22 9.61 3.28
CA SER A 65 -13.13 8.48 3.52
C SER A 65 -12.51 7.52 4.51
N GLY A 66 -13.35 6.91 5.35
CA GLY A 66 -13.06 5.78 6.23
C GLY A 66 -13.21 4.45 5.48
N HIS A 67 -12.29 3.50 5.68
CA HIS A 67 -12.36 2.19 5.03
C HIS A 67 -11.46 1.14 5.72
N PHE A 68 -11.62 -0.13 5.33
CA PHE A 68 -10.70 -1.19 5.71
C PHE A 68 -9.27 -0.89 5.24
N LEU A 69 -8.29 -0.87 6.13
CA LEU A 69 -6.94 -0.42 5.77
C LEU A 69 -6.04 -1.53 5.19
N GLY A 70 -6.21 -2.80 5.59
CA GLY A 70 -5.49 -3.95 5.01
C GLY A 70 -3.99 -4.09 5.36
N ALA A 71 -3.31 -3.05 5.85
CA ALA A 71 -1.86 -3.10 6.10
C ALA A 71 -1.45 -4.07 7.22
N VAL A 72 -2.18 -4.09 8.35
CA VAL A 72 -1.91 -5.04 9.44
C VAL A 72 -2.21 -6.46 8.98
N PHE A 73 -3.32 -6.66 8.28
CA PHE A 73 -3.71 -7.97 7.75
C PHE A 73 -2.63 -8.55 6.82
N SER A 74 -2.20 -7.80 5.81
CA SER A 74 -1.14 -8.23 4.88
C SER A 74 0.21 -8.43 5.58
N SER A 75 0.55 -7.58 6.55
CA SER A 75 1.79 -7.69 7.32
C SER A 75 1.83 -8.92 8.22
N VAL A 76 0.69 -9.30 8.82
CA VAL A 76 0.58 -10.54 9.62
C VAL A 76 0.61 -11.76 8.71
N LEU A 77 -0.06 -11.72 7.56
CA LEU A 77 -0.16 -12.86 6.65
C LEU A 77 1.15 -13.18 5.93
N LEU A 78 1.87 -12.16 5.44
CA LEU A 78 3.04 -12.32 4.57
C LEU A 78 4.31 -11.66 5.13
N GLY A 79 4.23 -11.05 6.30
CA GLY A 79 5.33 -10.30 6.90
C GLY A 79 5.35 -8.82 6.47
N PRO A 80 6.06 -7.97 7.22
CA PRO A 80 5.97 -6.52 7.07
C PRO A 80 6.49 -6.00 5.73
N TRP A 81 7.52 -6.63 5.16
CA TRP A 81 8.08 -6.21 3.86
C TRP A 81 7.16 -6.54 2.69
N ALA A 82 6.52 -7.70 2.71
CA ALA A 82 5.52 -8.06 1.70
C ALA A 82 4.26 -7.20 1.86
N GLY A 83 3.80 -6.99 3.11
CA GLY A 83 2.70 -6.09 3.42
C GLY A 83 2.94 -4.67 2.91
N LEU A 84 4.16 -4.13 3.08
CA LEU A 84 4.56 -2.84 2.51
C LEU A 84 4.37 -2.80 0.99
N ILE A 85 4.92 -3.77 0.25
CA ILE A 85 4.81 -3.81 -1.22
C ILE A 85 3.35 -3.95 -1.65
N ILE A 86 2.58 -4.82 -1.00
CA ILE A 86 1.15 -5.02 -1.28
C ILE A 86 0.39 -3.71 -1.12
N MET A 87 0.57 -3.00 0.00
CA MET A 87 -0.11 -1.73 0.24
C MET A 87 0.32 -0.65 -0.76
N THR A 88 1.61 -0.60 -1.13
CA THR A 88 2.09 0.31 -2.17
C THR A 88 1.40 0.04 -3.51
N LEU A 89 1.26 -1.24 -3.91
CA LEU A 89 0.56 -1.60 -5.15
C LEU A 89 -0.92 -1.20 -5.11
N VAL A 90 -1.60 -1.43 -3.98
CA VAL A 90 -3.01 -1.04 -3.82
C VAL A 90 -3.18 0.46 -4.00
N VAL A 91 -2.38 1.28 -3.32
CA VAL A 91 -2.48 2.75 -3.43
C VAL A 91 -2.07 3.22 -4.82
N ALA A 92 -1.05 2.62 -5.43
CA ALA A 92 -0.63 2.96 -6.78
C ALA A 92 -1.71 2.69 -7.83
N VAL A 93 -2.51 1.62 -7.68
CA VAL A 93 -3.65 1.35 -8.57
C VAL A 93 -4.81 2.30 -8.29
N GLN A 94 -5.03 2.68 -7.03
CA GLN A 94 -6.12 3.60 -6.64
C GLN A 94 -5.92 5.04 -7.11
N CYS A 95 -4.67 5.44 -7.40
CA CYS A 95 -4.35 6.78 -7.90
C CYS A 95 -4.22 6.87 -9.43
N LEU A 96 -4.52 5.80 -10.17
CA LEU A 96 -4.63 5.79 -11.64
C LEU A 96 -6.06 6.12 -12.06
#